data_AF-A0A6J6QGF4-F1
#
_entry.id   AF-A0A6J6QGF4-F1
#
_cell.length_a   1.000
_cell.length_b   1.000
_cell.length_c   1.000
_cell.angle_alpha   90.00
_cell.angle_beta   90.00
_cell.angle_gamma   90.00
#
_symmetry.space_group_name_H-M   'P 1'
#
loop_
_entity.id
_entity.type
_entity.pdbx_description
1 polymer ?
#
loop_
_entity_poly.entity_id
_entity_poly.type
_entity_poly.pdbx_seq_one_letter_code
_entity_poly.pdbx_strand_id
1 'polypeptide(L)'
;MSMLSRIYSVLGRFDMEIHRKVRDKYPIELTNFERDCLSKAKPITMTPAQRFSAIALSMRYLRENRISGDVVECGVWAGGSIGAAALLGAADTEPRHYWLFDTFEGMTRPSINDTQEARKTYEKTRNESTEGSSWCEVNEKQVRDNLVAIGVDLDLCTFITGDVLNTLLSSVLPKKIALLRLDTDWYESTRVELEILFPRLVSGGILIIDDYGHWDGARKAVDEYFMKREIKPLLIPIDYAGRICIKA
;
A
#
# COMPACT_ATOMS: atom_id res chain seq x y z
N MET A 1 -1.89 -38.54 29.47
CA MET A 1 -1.31 -37.36 28.77
C MET A 1 -2.28 -36.88 27.73
N SER A 2 -2.59 -35.58 27.69
CA SER A 2 -3.47 -35.02 26.66
C SER A 2 -2.79 -35.09 25.29
N MET A 3 -3.57 -35.10 24.21
CA MET A 3 -3.05 -35.07 22.85
C MET A 3 -2.09 -33.88 22.64
N LEU A 4 -2.44 -32.73 23.22
CA LEU A 4 -1.62 -31.51 23.22
C LEU A 4 -0.26 -31.72 23.89
N SER A 5 -0.18 -32.38 25.05
CA SER A 5 1.11 -32.58 25.74
C SER A 5 2.06 -33.48 24.94
N ARG A 6 1.52 -34.44 24.18
CA ARG A 6 2.33 -35.27 23.27
C ARG A 6 2.88 -34.47 22.09
N ILE A 7 2.07 -33.59 21.52
CA ILE A 7 2.48 -32.75 20.40
C ILE A 7 3.61 -31.79 20.84
N TYR A 8 3.45 -31.06 21.95
CA TYR A 8 4.50 -30.18 22.46
C TYR A 8 5.80 -30.94 22.77
N SER A 9 5.71 -32.16 23.34
CA SER A 9 6.89 -32.98 23.62
C SER A 9 7.63 -33.45 22.36
N VAL A 10 6.93 -33.69 21.25
CA VAL A 10 7.56 -34.06 19.99
C VAL A 10 8.20 -32.84 19.36
N LEU A 11 7.50 -31.70 19.31
CA LEU A 11 7.98 -30.48 18.66
C LEU A 11 9.17 -29.85 19.40
N GLY A 12 9.18 -29.90 20.74
CA GLY A 12 10.31 -29.44 21.54
C GLY A 12 11.60 -30.23 21.32
N ARG A 13 11.54 -31.47 20.80
CA ARG A 13 12.75 -32.23 20.40
C ARG A 13 13.40 -31.69 19.13
N PHE A 14 12.67 -30.88 18.37
CA PHE A 14 13.13 -30.27 17.12
C PHE A 14 13.26 -28.75 17.25
N ASP A 15 13.22 -28.20 18.48
CA ASP A 15 13.25 -26.76 18.74
C ASP A 15 12.13 -25.97 18.02
N MET A 16 10.94 -26.58 17.93
CA MET A 16 9.78 -25.99 17.26
C MET A 16 8.67 -25.64 18.26
N GLU A 17 8.12 -24.43 18.11
CA GLU A 17 7.01 -23.94 18.95
C GLU A 17 5.68 -23.93 18.18
N ILE A 18 4.58 -24.27 18.87
CA ILE A 18 3.22 -24.10 18.32
C ILE A 18 2.71 -22.72 18.70
N HIS A 19 2.54 -21.88 17.70
CA HIS A 19 1.77 -20.66 17.82
C HIS A 19 0.37 -20.90 17.26
N ARG A 20 -0.67 -20.56 18.03
CA ARG A 20 -2.02 -20.48 17.46
C ARG A 20 -1.98 -19.34 16.44
N LYS A 21 -2.11 -19.66 15.16
CA LYS A 21 -2.33 -18.65 14.12
C LYS A 21 -3.64 -17.95 14.47
N VAL A 22 -3.54 -16.77 15.09
CA VAL A 22 -4.66 -15.84 15.19
C VAL A 22 -4.97 -15.54 13.74
N ARG A 23 -6.14 -16.01 13.23
CA ARG A 23 -6.64 -15.53 11.93
C ARG A 23 -6.53 -14.02 11.99
N ASP A 24 -5.95 -13.40 10.97
CA ASP A 24 -5.82 -11.95 10.95
C ASP A 24 -7.18 -11.33 11.30
N LYS A 25 -7.28 -10.83 12.53
CA LYS A 25 -8.50 -10.25 13.03
C LYS A 25 -8.41 -8.80 12.65
N TYR A 26 -9.32 -8.37 11.78
CA TYR A 26 -9.58 -6.95 11.65
C TYR A 26 -9.87 -6.34 13.03
N PRO A 27 -9.47 -5.09 13.24
CA PRO A 27 -9.77 -4.36 14.46
C PRO A 27 -11.27 -4.41 14.80
N ILE A 28 -11.58 -4.40 16.08
CA ILE A 28 -12.95 -4.52 16.59
C ILE A 28 -13.84 -3.38 16.07
N GLU A 29 -13.26 -2.21 15.86
CA GLU A 29 -13.89 -0.99 15.38
C GLU A 29 -14.24 -1.00 13.88
N LEU A 30 -13.84 -2.02 13.10
CA LEU A 30 -14.32 -2.13 11.72
C LEU A 30 -15.77 -2.60 11.71
N THR A 31 -16.61 -1.79 11.07
CA THR A 31 -18.02 -2.06 10.79
C THR A 31 -18.18 -3.21 9.79
N ASN A 32 -19.40 -3.76 9.68
CA ASN A 32 -19.68 -4.81 8.69
C ASN A 32 -19.48 -4.30 7.26
N PHE A 33 -19.91 -3.07 6.96
CA PHE A 33 -19.69 -2.44 5.66
C PHE A 33 -18.20 -2.40 5.29
N GLU A 34 -17.34 -1.94 6.21
CA GLU A 34 -15.90 -1.88 5.96
C GLU A 34 -15.32 -3.29 5.74
N ARG A 35 -15.70 -4.25 6.58
CA ARG A 35 -15.25 -5.65 6.43
C ARG A 35 -15.67 -6.25 5.10
N ASP A 36 -16.87 -5.95 4.61
CA ASP A 36 -17.37 -6.42 3.33
C ASP A 36 -16.58 -5.81 2.16
N CYS A 37 -16.29 -4.50 2.20
CA CYS A 37 -15.44 -3.84 1.20
C CYS A 37 -14.03 -4.45 1.18
N LEU A 38 -13.41 -4.64 2.36
CA LEU A 38 -12.10 -5.27 2.47
C LEU A 38 -12.12 -6.72 1.98
N SER A 39 -13.18 -7.48 2.28
CA SER A 39 -13.32 -8.87 1.84
C SER A 39 -13.41 -8.99 0.32
N LYS A 40 -14.08 -8.06 -0.37
CA LYS A 40 -14.18 -8.04 -1.83
C LYS A 40 -12.83 -7.80 -2.48
N ALA A 41 -12.05 -6.87 -1.94
CA ALA A 41 -10.74 -6.51 -2.49
C ALA A 41 -9.61 -7.47 -2.08
N LYS A 42 -9.79 -8.27 -1.02
CA LYS A 42 -8.73 -9.15 -0.48
C LYS A 42 -8.11 -10.13 -1.50
N PRO A 43 -8.85 -10.74 -2.44
CA PRO A 43 -8.27 -11.66 -3.43
C PRO A 43 -7.28 -11.02 -4.40
N ILE A 44 -7.30 -9.70 -4.55
CA ILE A 44 -6.49 -8.93 -5.51
C ILE A 44 -5.49 -8.01 -4.81
N THR A 45 -5.05 -8.37 -3.60
CA THR A 45 -3.98 -7.67 -2.87
C THR A 45 -3.07 -8.62 -2.07
N MET A 46 -1.78 -8.28 -1.99
CA MET A 46 -0.84 -8.89 -1.04
C MET A 46 -0.81 -8.15 0.31
N THR A 47 -1.46 -6.99 0.40
CA THR A 47 -1.48 -6.15 1.60
C THR A 47 -2.07 -6.91 2.79
N PRO A 48 -1.37 -6.95 3.94
CA PRO A 48 -1.84 -7.65 5.13
C PRO A 48 -3.06 -6.97 5.75
N ALA A 49 -3.80 -7.70 6.57
CA ALA A 49 -5.06 -7.23 7.14
C ALA A 49 -4.91 -5.94 7.96
N GLN A 50 -3.77 -5.75 8.62
CA GLN A 50 -3.45 -4.57 9.42
C GLN A 50 -3.41 -3.31 8.53
N ARG A 51 -2.71 -3.37 7.38
CA ARG A 51 -2.65 -2.28 6.41
C ARG A 51 -3.99 -2.05 5.69
N PHE A 52 -4.72 -3.13 5.39
CA PHE A 52 -6.10 -3.03 4.91
C PHE A 52 -7.04 -2.33 5.91
N SER A 53 -6.86 -2.62 7.20
CA SER A 53 -7.60 -1.92 8.25
C SER A 53 -7.21 -0.45 8.31
N ALA A 54 -5.93 -0.13 8.15
CA ALA A 54 -5.48 1.26 8.11
C ALA A 54 -6.14 2.03 6.94
N ILE A 55 -6.30 1.43 5.76
CA ILE A 55 -7.05 2.02 4.64
C ILE A 55 -8.51 2.27 5.05
N ALA A 56 -9.20 1.29 5.63
CA ALA A 56 -10.58 1.43 6.08
C ALA A 56 -10.76 2.56 7.11
N LEU A 57 -9.92 2.58 8.14
CA LEU A 57 -9.92 3.62 9.17
C LEU A 57 -9.61 5.01 8.59
N SER A 58 -8.71 5.08 7.62
CA SER A 58 -8.36 6.33 6.93
C SER A 58 -9.53 6.88 6.14
N MET A 59 -10.19 6.04 5.32
CA MET A 59 -11.36 6.47 4.54
C MET A 59 -12.50 6.94 5.45
N ARG A 60 -12.77 6.21 6.55
CA ARG A 60 -13.75 6.65 7.55
C ARG A 60 -13.38 7.98 8.18
N TYR A 61 -12.12 8.15 8.61
CA TYR A 61 -11.64 9.40 9.18
C TYR A 61 -11.81 10.58 8.22
N LEU A 62 -11.44 10.42 6.93
CA LEU A 62 -11.58 11.45 5.91
C LEU A 62 -13.04 11.84 5.69
N ARG A 63 -13.94 10.86 5.67
CA ARG A 63 -15.40 11.07 5.55
C ARG A 63 -15.95 11.83 6.76
N GLU A 64 -15.68 11.35 7.97
CA GLU A 64 -16.23 11.93 9.21
C GLU A 64 -15.75 13.35 9.46
N ASN A 65 -14.53 13.67 9.05
CA ASN A 65 -13.95 15.01 9.17
C ASN A 65 -14.16 15.89 7.92
N ARG A 66 -14.90 15.40 6.92
CA ARG A 66 -15.20 16.11 5.67
C ARG A 66 -13.94 16.63 4.95
N ILE A 67 -12.88 15.84 4.98
CA ILE A 67 -11.61 16.17 4.35
C ILE A 67 -11.73 15.85 2.86
N SER A 68 -11.75 16.90 2.04
CA SER A 68 -11.87 16.80 0.58
C SER A 68 -10.53 16.52 -0.09
N GLY A 69 -10.58 15.83 -1.23
CA GLY A 69 -9.41 15.48 -2.03
C GLY A 69 -9.46 14.05 -2.52
N ASP A 70 -8.62 13.79 -3.50
CA ASP A 70 -8.54 12.52 -4.20
C ASP A 70 -7.75 11.48 -3.40
N VAL A 71 -7.84 10.22 -3.81
CA VAL A 71 -7.04 9.12 -3.29
C VAL A 71 -5.97 8.78 -4.32
N VAL A 72 -4.72 8.65 -3.89
CA VAL A 72 -3.58 8.32 -4.75
C VAL A 72 -2.86 7.12 -4.20
N GLU A 73 -2.58 6.15 -5.07
CA GLU A 73 -1.71 5.00 -4.81
C GLU A 73 -0.60 4.94 -5.86
N CYS A 74 0.64 4.79 -5.39
CA CYS A 74 1.81 4.52 -6.21
C CYS A 74 2.28 3.10 -5.93
N GLY A 75 2.26 2.24 -6.94
CA GLY A 75 2.39 0.78 -6.77
C GLY A 75 1.04 0.17 -6.38
N VAL A 76 0.27 -0.27 -7.38
CA VAL A 76 -1.10 -0.79 -7.22
C VAL A 76 -1.18 -2.31 -7.34
N TRP A 77 -0.21 -2.94 -8.03
CA TRP A 77 -0.22 -4.36 -8.34
C TRP A 77 -1.58 -4.80 -8.95
N ALA A 78 -2.30 -5.73 -8.32
CA ALA A 78 -3.60 -6.22 -8.78
C ALA A 78 -4.79 -5.31 -8.42
N GLY A 79 -4.54 -4.16 -7.77
CA GLY A 79 -5.51 -3.10 -7.53
C GLY A 79 -6.31 -3.20 -6.23
N GLY A 80 -6.01 -4.15 -5.34
CA GLY A 80 -6.87 -4.38 -4.17
C GLY A 80 -6.83 -3.27 -3.12
N SER A 81 -5.72 -2.58 -2.91
CA SER A 81 -5.61 -1.51 -1.90
C SER A 81 -6.38 -0.26 -2.32
N ILE A 82 -6.12 0.29 -3.51
CA ILE A 82 -6.95 1.36 -4.09
C ILE A 82 -8.41 0.93 -4.30
N GLY A 83 -8.66 -0.33 -4.70
CA GLY A 83 -10.00 -0.87 -4.88
C GLY A 83 -10.81 -0.92 -3.57
N ALA A 84 -10.16 -1.31 -2.47
CA ALA A 84 -10.76 -1.23 -1.14
C ALA A 84 -11.10 0.22 -0.78
N ALA A 85 -10.18 1.16 -1.00
CA ALA A 85 -10.43 2.59 -0.76
C ALA A 85 -11.62 3.10 -1.60
N ALA A 86 -11.72 2.68 -2.86
CA ALA A 86 -12.83 3.05 -3.74
C ALA A 86 -14.18 2.53 -3.28
N LEU A 87 -14.27 1.26 -2.89
CA LEU A 87 -15.49 0.68 -2.33
C LEU A 87 -15.91 1.37 -1.01
N LEU A 88 -14.95 1.76 -0.18
CA LEU A 88 -15.22 2.48 1.07
C LEU A 88 -15.69 3.91 0.82
N GLY A 89 -15.08 4.60 -0.15
CA GLY A 89 -15.42 5.96 -0.53
C GLY A 89 -16.76 6.09 -1.25
N ALA A 90 -17.38 4.98 -1.68
CA ALA A 90 -18.76 4.98 -2.17
C ALA A 90 -19.79 5.42 -1.10
N ALA A 91 -19.40 5.41 0.18
CA ALA A 91 -20.20 5.92 1.29
C ALA A 91 -19.99 7.43 1.57
N ASP A 92 -19.10 8.10 0.83
CA ASP A 92 -18.88 9.54 0.98
C ASP A 92 -20.02 10.33 0.34
N THR A 93 -20.33 11.50 0.90
CA THR A 93 -21.38 12.37 0.35
C THR A 93 -20.99 12.98 -0.99
N GLU A 94 -19.69 13.20 -1.19
CA GLU A 94 -19.09 13.70 -2.42
C GLU A 94 -18.14 12.63 -2.96
N PRO A 95 -18.22 12.27 -4.24
CA PRO A 95 -17.35 11.27 -4.81
C PRO A 95 -15.89 11.75 -4.81
N ARG A 96 -14.97 10.81 -4.60
CA ARG A 96 -13.53 11.03 -4.74
C ARG A 96 -13.05 10.45 -6.05
N HIS A 97 -11.99 11.03 -6.58
CA HIS A 97 -11.25 10.44 -7.69
C HIS A 97 -10.11 9.56 -7.16
N TYR A 98 -9.81 8.47 -7.87
CA TYR A 98 -8.78 7.49 -7.51
C TYR A 98 -7.68 7.48 -8.58
N TRP A 99 -6.45 7.76 -8.18
CA TRP A 99 -5.30 7.83 -9.08
C TRP A 99 -4.38 6.64 -8.82
N LEU A 100 -4.19 5.85 -9.86
CA LEU A 100 -3.42 4.61 -9.86
C LEU A 100 -2.14 4.84 -10.66
N PHE A 101 -1.00 5.01 -9.98
CA PHE A 101 0.30 5.10 -10.62
C PHE A 101 1.01 3.74 -10.51
N ASP A 102 1.29 3.11 -11.64
CA ASP A 102 1.99 1.83 -11.67
C ASP A 102 2.65 1.65 -13.05
N THR A 103 3.69 0.81 -13.11
CA THR A 103 4.26 0.40 -14.39
C THR A 103 3.27 -0.48 -15.16
N PHE A 104 2.44 -1.25 -14.45
CA PHE A 104 1.63 -2.35 -14.98
C PHE A 104 2.47 -3.40 -15.74
N GLU A 105 3.77 -3.45 -15.46
CA GLU A 105 4.78 -4.31 -16.08
C GLU A 105 5.68 -4.96 -15.02
N GLY A 106 5.28 -4.86 -13.75
CA GLY A 106 6.04 -5.36 -12.59
C GLY A 106 7.09 -4.37 -12.08
N MET A 107 7.99 -4.86 -11.24
CA MET A 107 8.89 -4.00 -10.46
C MET A 107 10.01 -3.34 -11.27
N THR A 108 10.26 -2.06 -10.98
CA THR A 108 11.44 -1.33 -11.49
C THR A 108 12.71 -1.81 -10.80
N ARG A 109 13.87 -1.56 -11.43
CA ARG A 109 15.15 -1.99 -10.87
C ARG A 109 15.55 -1.08 -9.69
N PRO A 110 15.92 -1.63 -8.53
CA PRO A 110 16.43 -0.84 -7.42
C PRO A 110 17.73 -0.13 -7.77
N SER A 111 17.96 1.01 -7.13
CA SER A 111 19.08 1.90 -7.36
C SER A 111 20.31 1.53 -6.49
N ILE A 112 21.40 2.29 -6.64
CA ILE A 112 22.56 2.19 -5.74
C ILE A 112 22.24 2.62 -4.30
N ASN A 113 21.19 3.43 -4.13
CA ASN A 113 20.73 3.91 -2.82
C ASN A 113 19.99 2.83 -2.03
N ASP A 114 19.57 1.74 -2.69
CA ASP A 114 18.99 0.56 -2.08
C ASP A 114 20.09 -0.41 -1.65
N THR A 115 19.81 -1.24 -0.63
CA THR A 115 20.81 -2.15 -0.07
C THR A 115 21.27 -3.19 -1.09
N GLN A 116 22.47 -3.74 -0.89
CA GLN A 116 22.95 -4.86 -1.72
C GLN A 116 22.00 -6.06 -1.60
N GLU A 117 21.39 -6.27 -0.43
CA GLU A 117 20.40 -7.32 -0.22
C GLU A 117 19.14 -7.08 -1.05
N ALA A 118 18.56 -5.86 -1.03
CA ALA A 118 17.42 -5.51 -1.87
C ALA A 118 17.69 -5.73 -3.36
N ARG A 119 18.87 -5.31 -3.84
CA ARG A 119 19.31 -5.53 -5.23
C ARG A 119 19.45 -7.03 -5.56
N LYS A 120 20.02 -7.83 -4.66
CA LYS A 120 20.11 -9.30 -4.83
C LYS A 120 18.74 -9.95 -4.83
N THR A 121 17.84 -9.54 -3.94
CA THR A 121 16.46 -10.03 -3.91
C THR A 121 15.76 -9.75 -5.23
N TYR A 122 15.84 -8.51 -5.73
CA TYR A 122 15.30 -8.17 -7.05
C TYR A 122 15.88 -9.04 -8.17
N GLU A 123 17.22 -9.18 -8.25
CA GLU A 123 17.86 -9.98 -9.30
C GLU A 123 17.49 -11.47 -9.20
N LYS A 124 17.41 -12.01 -7.98
CA LYS A 124 16.98 -13.39 -7.75
C LYS A 124 15.55 -13.58 -8.22
N THR A 125 14.61 -12.75 -7.77
CA THR A 125 13.20 -12.92 -8.11
C THR A 125 12.96 -12.73 -9.60
N ARG A 126 13.62 -11.74 -10.22
CA ARG A 126 13.58 -11.53 -11.68
C ARG A 126 14.08 -12.75 -12.47
N ASN A 127 15.14 -13.41 -12.01
CA ASN A 127 15.69 -14.59 -12.69
C ASN A 127 14.86 -15.86 -12.45
N GLU A 128 14.17 -15.97 -11.31
CA GLU A 128 13.25 -17.06 -10.99
C GLU A 128 11.90 -16.91 -11.72
N SER A 129 11.61 -15.72 -12.26
CA SER A 129 10.45 -15.47 -13.10
C SER A 129 10.70 -16.08 -14.50
N THR A 130 10.20 -17.29 -14.74
CA THR A 130 10.42 -18.01 -16.01
C THR A 130 9.67 -17.36 -17.18
N GLU A 131 10.30 -17.40 -18.37
CA GLU A 131 9.76 -17.11 -19.71
C GLU A 131 8.57 -16.14 -19.76
N GLY A 132 8.86 -14.85 -19.55
CA GLY A 132 7.96 -13.76 -19.96
C GLY A 132 7.01 -13.23 -18.89
N SER A 133 7.14 -13.65 -17.63
CA SER A 133 6.53 -12.95 -16.49
C SER A 133 7.60 -12.25 -15.65
N SER A 134 7.38 -11.00 -15.28
CA SER A 134 8.17 -10.21 -14.35
C SER A 134 7.67 -10.42 -12.92
N TRP A 135 8.52 -10.16 -11.93
CA TRP A 135 8.11 -10.20 -10.53
C TRP A 135 6.97 -9.18 -10.29
N CYS A 136 5.85 -9.68 -9.75
CA CYS A 136 4.63 -8.92 -9.51
C CYS A 136 3.97 -8.33 -10.78
N GLU A 137 4.12 -8.97 -11.94
CA GLU A 137 3.50 -8.49 -13.18
C GLU A 137 1.97 -8.67 -13.18
N VAL A 138 1.26 -7.54 -13.21
CA VAL A 138 -0.18 -7.47 -13.50
C VAL A 138 -0.38 -6.31 -14.46
N ASN A 139 -0.85 -6.61 -15.67
CA ASN A 139 -1.08 -5.57 -16.67
C ASN A 139 -2.32 -4.71 -16.35
N GLU A 140 -2.38 -3.51 -16.93
CA GLU A 140 -3.42 -2.53 -16.66
C GLU A 140 -4.83 -3.08 -16.95
N LYS A 141 -4.97 -3.87 -18.01
CA LYS A 141 -6.26 -4.50 -18.36
C LYS A 141 -6.73 -5.42 -17.23
N GLN A 142 -5.84 -6.25 -16.69
CA GLN A 142 -6.16 -7.14 -15.58
C GLN A 142 -6.54 -6.35 -14.32
N VAL A 143 -5.86 -5.23 -14.03
CA VAL A 143 -6.23 -4.37 -12.90
C VAL A 143 -7.63 -3.75 -13.09
N ARG A 144 -7.93 -3.25 -14.30
CA ARG A 144 -9.27 -2.74 -14.64
C ARG A 144 -10.35 -3.82 -14.47
N ASP A 145 -10.12 -5.02 -14.99
CA ASP A 145 -11.05 -6.15 -14.88
C ASP A 145 -11.27 -6.54 -13.40
N ASN A 146 -10.19 -6.55 -12.60
CA ASN A 146 -10.26 -6.82 -11.16
C ASN A 146 -11.12 -5.78 -10.42
N LEU A 147 -10.90 -4.49 -10.69
CA LEU A 147 -11.64 -3.39 -10.06
C LEU A 147 -13.13 -3.44 -10.43
N VAL A 148 -13.46 -3.68 -11.70
CA VAL A 148 -14.85 -3.89 -12.14
C VAL A 148 -15.48 -5.10 -11.43
N ALA A 149 -14.75 -6.21 -11.31
CA ALA A 149 -15.25 -7.43 -10.68
C ALA A 149 -15.61 -7.26 -9.20
N ILE A 150 -14.93 -6.36 -8.48
CA ILE A 150 -15.25 -6.05 -7.08
C ILE A 150 -16.29 -4.92 -6.92
N GLY A 151 -16.69 -4.28 -8.03
CA GLY A 151 -17.74 -3.26 -8.08
C GLY A 151 -17.23 -1.82 -8.00
N VAL A 152 -15.98 -1.55 -8.37
CA VAL A 152 -15.44 -0.19 -8.46
C VAL A 152 -15.87 0.46 -9.78
N ASP A 153 -16.32 1.72 -9.69
CA ASP A 153 -16.62 2.56 -10.84
C ASP A 153 -15.32 3.10 -11.46
N LEU A 154 -15.02 2.68 -12.69
CA LEU A 154 -13.81 3.09 -13.39
C LEU A 154 -13.87 4.54 -13.89
N ASP A 155 -15.05 5.17 -13.95
CA ASP A 155 -15.16 6.59 -14.33
C ASP A 155 -14.58 7.51 -13.25
N LEU A 156 -14.50 7.01 -12.00
CA LEU A 156 -13.83 7.67 -10.88
C LEU A 156 -12.34 7.33 -10.79
N CYS A 157 -11.78 6.59 -11.76
CA CYS A 157 -10.41 6.11 -11.72
C CYS A 157 -9.57 6.73 -12.86
N THR A 158 -8.34 7.13 -12.56
CA THR A 158 -7.33 7.47 -13.56
C THR A 158 -6.10 6.59 -13.37
N PHE A 159 -5.74 5.89 -14.45
CA PHE A 159 -4.58 5.02 -14.53
C PHE A 159 -3.45 5.79 -15.19
N ILE A 160 -2.32 5.87 -14.50
CA ILE A 160 -1.11 6.51 -14.99
C ILE A 160 -0.05 5.41 -15.14
N THR A 161 0.13 5.01 -16.39
CA THR A 161 0.93 3.85 -16.77
C THR A 161 2.38 4.24 -17.04
N GLY A 162 3.29 3.61 -16.29
CA GLY A 162 4.74 3.77 -16.41
C GLY A 162 5.43 4.04 -15.07
N ASP A 163 6.75 4.06 -15.12
CA ASP A 163 7.59 4.34 -13.94
C ASP A 163 7.25 5.71 -13.32
N VAL A 164 6.94 5.72 -12.03
CA VAL A 164 6.64 6.91 -11.21
C VAL A 164 7.71 8.00 -11.31
N LEU A 165 8.97 7.62 -11.53
CA LEU A 165 10.07 8.58 -11.74
C LEU A 165 9.84 9.46 -12.96
N ASN A 166 9.18 8.93 -14.00
CA ASN A 166 8.87 9.65 -15.23
C ASN A 166 7.45 10.20 -15.22
N THR A 167 6.48 9.39 -14.78
CA THR A 167 5.07 9.74 -14.88
C THR A 167 4.70 10.89 -13.95
N LEU A 168 5.28 10.98 -12.75
CA LEU A 168 5.02 12.10 -11.84
C LEU A 168 5.55 13.45 -12.34
N LEU A 169 6.51 13.44 -13.27
CA LEU A 169 7.05 14.66 -13.88
C LEU A 169 6.29 15.10 -15.14
N SER A 170 5.63 14.16 -15.82
CA SER A 170 5.07 14.37 -17.16
C SER A 170 3.55 14.27 -17.22
N SER A 171 2.90 13.64 -16.24
CA SER A 171 1.46 13.39 -16.23
C SER A 171 0.67 14.52 -15.58
N VAL A 172 -0.64 14.51 -15.83
CA VAL A 172 -1.59 15.29 -15.04
C VAL A 172 -1.64 14.70 -13.62
N LEU A 173 -1.64 15.57 -12.62
CA LEU A 173 -1.65 15.18 -11.21
C LEU A 173 -2.88 15.74 -10.48
N PRO A 174 -3.37 15.05 -9.44
CA PRO A 174 -4.42 15.60 -8.57
C PRO A 174 -3.97 16.90 -7.93
N LYS A 175 -4.90 17.85 -7.82
CA LYS A 175 -4.64 19.15 -7.17
C LYS A 175 -4.69 19.06 -5.65
N LYS A 176 -5.55 18.20 -5.11
CA LYS A 176 -5.76 17.98 -3.68
C LYS A 176 -5.84 16.48 -3.44
N ILE A 177 -4.98 15.98 -2.57
CA ILE A 177 -4.96 14.57 -2.17
C ILE A 177 -5.44 14.50 -0.72
N ALA A 178 -6.39 13.61 -0.43
CA ALA A 178 -6.87 13.33 0.92
C ALA A 178 -6.23 12.07 1.50
N LEU A 179 -5.96 11.06 0.66
CA LEU A 179 -5.21 9.86 1.03
C LEU A 179 -4.10 9.63 0.00
N LEU A 180 -2.86 9.59 0.48
CA LEU A 180 -1.68 9.25 -0.32
C LEU A 180 -1.07 7.95 0.23
N ARG A 181 -1.04 6.89 -0.58
CA ARG A 181 -0.39 5.62 -0.25
C ARG A 181 0.81 5.39 -1.17
N LEU A 182 1.98 5.19 -0.56
CA LEU A 182 3.25 4.93 -1.26
C LEU A 182 3.65 3.47 -1.06
N ASP A 183 3.82 2.72 -2.15
CA ASP A 183 4.02 1.26 -2.17
C ASP A 183 4.88 0.84 -3.39
N THR A 184 6.00 1.53 -3.60
CA THR A 184 6.92 1.27 -4.73
C THR A 184 8.28 0.73 -4.29
N ASP A 185 8.41 0.31 -3.03
CA ASP A 185 9.54 -0.38 -2.40
C ASP A 185 10.90 0.37 -2.32
N TRP A 186 11.27 1.12 -3.36
CA TRP A 186 12.63 1.61 -3.57
C TRP A 186 12.85 3.05 -3.13
N TYR A 187 14.12 3.40 -2.89
CA TYR A 187 14.52 4.74 -2.48
C TYR A 187 14.07 5.82 -3.48
N GLU A 188 14.41 5.67 -4.78
CA GLU A 188 14.19 6.75 -5.75
C GLU A 188 12.70 7.03 -5.99
N SER A 189 11.89 5.98 -6.10
CA SER A 189 10.45 6.10 -6.31
C SER A 189 9.80 6.76 -5.09
N THR A 190 10.07 6.25 -3.89
CA THR A 190 9.58 6.83 -2.63
C THR A 190 9.98 8.30 -2.48
N ARG A 191 11.23 8.65 -2.83
CA ARG A 191 11.74 10.03 -2.76
C ARG A 191 10.97 10.96 -3.70
N VAL A 192 10.82 10.57 -4.97
CA VAL A 192 10.11 11.39 -5.98
C VAL A 192 8.63 11.53 -5.65
N GLU A 193 7.99 10.47 -5.20
CA GLU A 193 6.60 10.49 -4.72
C GLU A 193 6.41 11.49 -3.58
N LEU A 194 7.29 11.48 -2.57
CA LEU A 194 7.23 12.45 -1.47
C LEU A 194 7.50 13.88 -1.94
N GLU A 195 8.46 14.09 -2.84
CA GLU A 195 8.76 15.41 -3.38
C GLU A 195 7.60 16.02 -4.16
N ILE A 196 6.86 15.21 -4.91
CA ILE A 196 5.81 15.67 -5.82
C ILE A 196 4.42 15.60 -5.19
N LEU A 197 4.06 14.49 -4.56
CA LEU A 197 2.69 14.23 -4.11
C LEU A 197 2.43 14.71 -2.68
N PHE A 198 3.40 14.61 -1.75
CA PHE A 198 3.17 15.06 -0.37
C PHE A 198 2.84 16.57 -0.26
N PRO A 199 3.39 17.49 -1.08
CA PRO A 199 2.93 18.88 -1.10
C PRO A 199 1.45 19.05 -1.45
N ARG A 200 0.88 18.13 -2.26
CA ARG A 200 -0.53 18.12 -2.69
C ARG A 200 -1.47 17.44 -1.71
N LEU A 201 -0.95 16.67 -0.76
CA LEU A 201 -1.70 16.15 0.38
C LEU A 201 -2.26 17.34 1.19
N VAL A 202 -3.56 17.35 1.45
CA VAL A 202 -4.18 18.45 2.21
C VAL A 202 -3.84 18.36 3.69
N SER A 203 -3.96 19.46 4.43
CA SER A 203 -3.94 19.41 5.91
C SER A 203 -5.11 18.56 6.40
N GLY A 204 -4.85 17.71 7.39
CA GLY A 204 -5.73 16.61 7.79
C GLY A 204 -5.66 15.38 6.87
N GLY A 205 -5.01 15.46 5.71
CA GLY A 205 -4.86 14.32 4.80
C GLY A 205 -4.01 13.21 5.40
N ILE A 206 -4.22 11.97 4.93
CA ILE A 206 -3.49 10.80 5.41
C ILE A 206 -2.36 10.44 4.44
N LEU A 207 -1.17 10.20 4.98
CA LEU A 207 -0.06 9.54 4.29
C LEU A 207 0.10 8.13 4.85
N ILE A 208 0.14 7.13 3.96
CA ILE A 208 0.50 5.74 4.26
C ILE A 208 1.78 5.41 3.48
N ILE A 209 2.75 4.81 4.15
CA ILE A 209 4.00 4.32 3.55
C ILE A 209 4.05 2.82 3.84
N ASP A 210 3.96 1.98 2.81
CA ASP A 210 3.79 0.54 2.99
C ASP A 210 5.08 -0.16 3.47
N ASP A 211 6.21 0.24 2.92
CA ASP A 211 7.48 -0.49 3.06
C ASP A 211 8.52 0.17 3.97
N TYR A 212 8.14 1.18 4.74
CA TYR A 212 9.08 1.95 5.58
C TYR A 212 9.95 1.06 6.49
N GLY A 213 9.39 -0.02 7.04
CA GLY A 213 10.14 -0.97 7.87
C GLY A 213 10.62 -2.23 7.14
N HIS A 214 10.29 -2.40 5.85
CA HIS A 214 10.72 -3.56 5.06
C HIS A 214 11.93 -3.24 4.19
N TRP A 215 11.91 -2.10 3.49
CA TRP A 215 12.99 -1.68 2.61
C TRP A 215 13.73 -0.47 3.17
N ASP A 216 15.02 -0.66 3.45
CA ASP A 216 15.89 0.41 3.94
C ASP A 216 15.96 1.61 3.01
N GLY A 217 15.81 1.39 1.70
CA GLY A 217 15.72 2.44 0.69
C GLY A 217 14.51 3.34 0.90
N ALA A 218 13.30 2.76 0.98
CA ALA A 218 12.07 3.49 1.27
C ALA A 218 12.18 4.27 2.60
N ARG A 219 12.69 3.63 3.66
CA ARG A 219 12.94 4.28 4.96
C ARG A 219 13.84 5.51 4.82
N LYS A 220 14.99 5.34 4.17
CA LYS A 220 15.98 6.39 3.98
C LYS A 220 15.39 7.57 3.22
N ALA A 221 14.63 7.32 2.16
CA ALA A 221 13.97 8.37 1.38
C ALA A 221 12.98 9.19 2.23
N VAL A 222 12.16 8.50 3.03
CA VAL A 222 11.20 9.13 3.96
C VAL A 222 11.91 9.97 5.01
N ASP A 223 12.92 9.41 5.66
CA ASP A 223 13.66 10.08 6.72
C ASP A 223 14.36 11.34 6.17
N GLU A 224 15.08 11.23 5.04
CA GLU A 224 15.75 12.37 4.40
C GLU A 224 14.78 13.47 3.96
N TYR A 225 13.59 13.09 3.48
CA TYR A 225 12.56 14.05 3.08
C TYR A 225 12.05 14.86 4.28
N PHE A 226 11.69 14.19 5.38
CA PHE A 226 11.13 14.86 6.55
C PHE A 226 12.18 15.52 7.45
N MET A 227 13.44 15.06 7.43
CA MET A 227 14.54 15.75 8.15
C MET A 227 14.68 17.22 7.75
N LYS A 228 14.43 17.54 6.47
CA LYS A 228 14.53 18.89 5.90
C LYS A 228 13.32 19.78 6.23
N ARG A 229 12.27 19.25 6.86
CA ARG A 229 11.03 19.96 7.18
C ARG A 229 11.08 20.51 8.60
N GLU A 230 10.46 21.67 8.80
CA GLU A 230 10.31 22.28 10.13
C GLU A 230 9.48 21.38 11.06
N ILE A 231 8.32 20.94 10.57
CA ILE A 231 7.44 20.02 11.27
C ILE A 231 7.65 18.61 10.70
N LYS A 232 8.14 17.71 11.55
CA LYS A 232 8.30 16.29 11.24
C LYS A 232 7.01 15.56 11.65
N PRO A 233 6.38 14.78 10.76
CA PRO A 233 5.20 14.02 11.15
C PRO A 233 5.55 12.93 12.15
N LEU A 234 4.61 12.63 13.06
CA LEU A 234 4.67 11.40 13.84
C LEU A 234 4.25 10.24 12.93
N LEU A 235 5.20 9.42 12.51
CA LEU A 235 4.95 8.21 11.73
C LEU A 235 4.54 7.07 12.67
N ILE A 236 3.24 6.78 12.74
CA ILE A 236 2.69 5.73 13.58
C ILE A 236 2.87 4.36 12.89
N PRO A 237 3.43 3.35 13.56
CA PRO A 237 3.48 1.99 13.03
C PRO A 237 2.10 1.39 12.82
N ILE A 238 1.81 0.90 11.60
CA ILE A 238 0.64 0.04 11.33
C ILE A 238 0.98 -1.40 11.69
N ASP A 239 2.11 -1.87 11.18
CA ASP A 239 2.72 -3.17 11.49
C ASP A 239 4.25 -3.03 11.44
N TYR A 240 4.98 -4.14 11.25
CA TYR A 240 6.44 -4.10 11.19
C TYR A 240 6.96 -3.18 10.08
N ALA A 241 6.31 -3.14 8.91
CA ALA A 241 6.75 -2.32 7.78
C ALA A 241 5.96 -1.02 7.65
N GLY A 242 4.63 -1.07 7.70
CA GLY A 242 3.78 0.06 7.32
C GLY A 242 3.83 1.21 8.33
N ARG A 243 3.83 2.44 7.84
CA ARG A 243 3.67 3.68 8.63
C ARG A 243 2.49 4.49 8.14
N ILE A 244 1.87 5.22 9.06
CA ILE A 244 0.77 6.14 8.77
C ILE A 244 0.97 7.46 9.53
N CYS A 245 0.60 8.58 8.91
CA CYS A 245 0.47 9.84 9.63
C CYS A 245 -0.63 10.72 9.04
N ILE A 246 -1.13 11.64 9.86
CA ILE A 246 -1.98 12.74 9.44
C ILE A 246 -1.07 13.94 9.13
N LYS A 247 -1.22 14.55 7.96
CA LYS A 247 -0.52 15.78 7.61
C LYS A 247 -1.11 16.95 8.42
N ALA A 248 -0.24 17.69 9.12
CA ALA A 248 -0.61 18.93 9.81
C ALA A 248 -0.99 20.05 8.83
#